data_AF-A0A7D5K6G0-F1
#
_entry.id   AF-A0A7D5K6G0-F1
#
_cell.length_a   1.000
_cell.length_b   1.000
_cell.length_c   1.000
_cell.angle_alpha   90.00
_cell.angle_beta   90.00
_cell.angle_gamma   90.00
#
_symmetry.space_group_name_H-M   'P 1'
#
loop_
_entity.id
_entity.type
_entity.pdbx_description
1 polymer ?
#
loop_
_entity_poly.entity_id
_entity_poly.type
_entity_poly.pdbx_seq_one_letter_code
_entity_poly.pdbx_strand_id
1 'polypeptide(L)'
;MTEDPDIVIAPRPDLYRGGLDFYREMLEGAFPPGVILDHHGFHLESHHHESGPRVWSIYSPEGAFVETLNLETFRTLSELESFLNELVAYGPADREEWVSR
;
A
#
# COMPACT_ATOMS: atom_id res chain seq x y z
N MET A 1 8.22 -26.46 7.62
CA MET A 1 6.81 -26.08 7.42
C MET A 1 6.43 -25.21 8.58
N THR A 2 6.26 -23.92 8.33
CA THR A 2 5.49 -23.05 9.22
C THR A 2 4.69 -22.16 8.28
N GLU A 3 3.57 -22.71 7.81
CA GLU A 3 2.47 -21.92 7.26
C GLU A 3 1.72 -21.34 8.46
N ASP A 4 1.56 -20.01 8.48
CA ASP A 4 0.30 -19.28 8.73
C ASP A 4 0.55 -17.87 9.30
N PRO A 5 -0.26 -16.86 8.94
CA PRO A 5 -1.05 -16.67 7.72
C PRO A 5 -0.60 -15.40 6.96
N ASP A 6 -0.94 -15.31 5.68
CA ASP A 6 -1.13 -14.02 5.03
C ASP A 6 -2.22 -13.27 5.83
N ILE A 7 -1.81 -12.46 6.82
CA ILE A 7 -2.75 -11.63 7.58
C ILE A 7 -3.15 -10.50 6.63
N VAL A 8 -4.15 -10.79 5.80
CA VAL A 8 -4.87 -9.81 5.01
C VAL A 8 -5.72 -9.00 5.97
N ILE A 9 -5.22 -7.85 6.41
CA ILE A 9 -6.02 -6.83 7.07
C ILE A 9 -6.61 -5.97 5.96
N ALA A 10 -7.68 -6.43 5.32
CA ALA A 10 -8.49 -5.49 4.56
C ALA A 10 -8.83 -4.29 5.46
N PRO A 11 -8.76 -3.03 4.98
CA PRO A 11 -9.22 -1.86 5.70
C PRO A 11 -10.66 -2.15 6.11
N ARG A 12 -10.82 -2.47 7.39
CA ARG A 12 -12.12 -2.78 7.95
C ARG A 12 -12.87 -1.45 8.03
N PRO A 13 -13.95 -1.26 7.24
CA PRO A 13 -14.65 0.02 7.20
C PRO A 13 -15.26 0.41 8.56
N ASP A 14 -15.35 -0.55 9.47
CA ASP A 14 -15.76 -0.41 10.87
C ASP A 14 -14.63 -0.07 11.86
N LEU A 15 -13.36 -0.33 11.50
CA LEU A 15 -12.17 -0.06 12.33
C LEU A 15 -11.50 1.26 11.97
N TYR A 16 -11.49 1.62 10.69
CA TYR A 16 -11.03 2.92 10.22
C TYR A 16 -12.25 3.83 10.00
N ARG A 17 -12.51 4.76 10.92
CA ARG A 17 -13.65 5.70 10.84
C ARG A 17 -13.57 6.69 9.66
N GLY A 18 -12.56 6.56 8.82
CA GLY A 18 -12.38 7.22 7.53
C GLY A 18 -11.04 6.79 6.93
N GLY A 19 -10.89 6.87 5.60
CA GLY A 19 -9.63 6.55 4.91
C GLY A 19 -8.41 7.30 5.47
N LEU A 20 -8.63 8.47 6.08
CA LEU A 20 -7.58 9.30 6.66
C LEU A 20 -6.79 8.61 7.81
N ASP A 21 -7.45 7.78 8.62
CA ASP A 21 -6.77 7.07 9.71
C ASP A 21 -5.91 5.92 9.17
N PHE A 22 -6.36 5.27 8.09
CA PHE A 22 -5.59 4.25 7.37
C PHE A 22 -4.30 4.82 6.77
N TYR A 23 -4.38 5.94 6.03
CA TYR A 23 -3.18 6.57 5.46
C TYR A 23 -2.21 7.07 6.54
N ARG A 24 -2.74 7.48 7.69
CA ARG A 24 -1.94 7.90 8.84
C ARG A 24 -1.16 6.73 9.41
N GLU A 25 -1.82 5.61 9.67
CA GLU A 25 -1.17 4.42 10.20
C GLU A 25 -0.11 3.86 9.24
N MET A 26 -0.30 3.98 7.92
CA MET A 26 0.73 3.63 6.93
C MET A 26 1.97 4.51 7.10
N LEU A 27 1.83 5.85 7.10
CA LEU A 27 2.99 6.76 7.26
C LEU A 27 3.65 6.62 8.64
N GLU A 28 2.87 6.42 9.70
CA GLU A 28 3.38 6.21 11.06
C GLU A 28 4.06 4.83 11.23
N GLY A 29 3.88 3.92 10.26
CA GLY A 29 4.44 2.56 10.26
C GLY A 29 3.87 1.71 11.38
N ALA A 30 2.56 1.84 11.63
CA ALA A 30 1.84 1.03 12.61
C ALA A 30 1.76 -0.45 12.21
N PHE A 31 1.93 -0.75 10.91
CA PHE A 31 1.84 -2.11 10.37
C PHE A 31 3.19 -2.83 10.41
N PRO A 32 3.28 -4.01 11.03
CA PRO A 32 4.49 -4.83 10.97
C PRO A 32 4.76 -5.36 9.56
N PRO A 33 6.00 -5.81 9.27
CA PRO A 33 6.34 -6.46 8.00
C PRO A 33 5.48 -7.69 7.72
N GLY A 34 5.12 -7.90 6.46
CA GLY A 34 4.27 -9.00 6.00
C GLY A 34 2.76 -8.75 6.16
N VAL A 35 2.35 -7.60 6.70
CA VAL A 35 0.94 -7.21 6.67
C VAL A 35 0.53 -6.89 5.24
N ILE A 36 -0.57 -7.50 4.81
CA ILE A 36 -1.18 -7.24 3.51
C ILE A 36 -2.48 -6.47 3.72
N LEU A 37 -2.62 -5.33 3.04
CA LEU A 37 -3.82 -4.50 3.06
C LEU A 37 -4.49 -4.54 1.68
N ASP A 38 -5.80 -4.75 1.65
CA ASP A 38 -6.58 -4.62 0.41
C ASP A 38 -6.95 -3.15 0.18
N HIS A 39 -6.68 -2.58 -0.99
CA HIS A 39 -7.10 -1.23 -1.32
C HIS A 39 -7.70 -1.23 -2.73
N HIS A 40 -9.03 -1.21 -2.79
CA HIS A 40 -9.76 -1.27 -4.06
C HIS A 40 -9.34 -2.45 -4.95
N GLY A 41 -9.07 -3.62 -4.33
CA GLY A 41 -8.62 -4.83 -5.01
C GLY A 41 -7.11 -4.90 -5.28
N PHE A 42 -6.35 -3.85 -4.99
CA PHE A 42 -4.89 -3.94 -4.94
C PHE A 42 -4.44 -4.51 -3.59
N HIS A 43 -3.38 -5.30 -3.59
CA HIS A 43 -2.74 -5.73 -2.34
C HIS A 43 -1.51 -4.88 -2.07
N LEU A 44 -1.46 -4.27 -0.89
CA LEU A 44 -0.32 -3.53 -0.40
C LEU A 44 0.34 -4.36 0.70
N GLU A 45 1.56 -4.81 0.48
CA GLU A 45 2.34 -5.60 1.43
C GLU A 45 3.39 -4.73 2.12
N SER A 46 3.39 -4.69 3.45
CA SER A 46 4.35 -3.93 4.25
C SER A 46 5.70 -4.65 4.30
N HIS A 47 6.79 -3.93 3.98
CA HIS A 47 8.15 -4.41 4.16
C HIS A 47 8.96 -3.41 4.97
N HIS A 48 9.56 -3.86 6.06
CA HIS A 48 10.57 -3.09 6.78
C HIS A 48 11.91 -3.81 6.69
N HIS A 49 12.93 -3.11 6.21
CA HIS A 49 14.32 -3.56 6.34
C HIS A 49 14.89 -3.03 7.66
N GLU A 50 15.69 -3.84 8.38
CA GLU A 50 16.20 -3.51 9.73
C GLU A 50 16.87 -2.12 9.85
N SER A 51 17.41 -1.60 8.75
CA SER A 51 18.03 -0.27 8.66
C SER A 51 17.62 0.50 7.41
N GLY A 52 16.53 0.11 6.75
CA GLY A 52 16.09 0.68 5.48
C GLY A 52 14.78 1.46 5.58
N PRO A 53 14.40 2.16 4.50
CA PRO A 53 13.15 2.89 4.46
C PRO A 53 11.96 1.93 4.62
N ARG A 54 10.86 2.46 5.16
CA ARG A 54 9.59 1.73 5.19
C ARG A 54 9.01 1.72 3.79
N VAL A 55 8.86 0.53 3.23
CA VAL A 55 8.35 0.37 1.89
C VAL A 55 7.13 -0.54 1.86
N TRP A 56 6.29 -0.33 0.86
CA TRP A 56 5.13 -1.16 0.60
C TRP A 56 5.19 -1.68 -0.83
N SER A 57 5.10 -2.98 -1.01
CA SER A 57 4.99 -3.57 -2.34
C SER A 57 3.52 -3.61 -2.76
N ILE A 58 3.24 -3.18 -3.98
CA ILE A 58 1.89 -3.09 -4.51
C ILE A 58 1.71 -4.20 -5.55
N TYR A 59 0.64 -4.96 -5.40
CA TYR A 59 0.24 -6.01 -6.33
C TYR A 59 -1.16 -5.70 -6.90
N SER A 60 -1.35 -6.02 -8.17
CA SER A 60 -2.63 -5.89 -8.86
C SER A 60 -3.65 -6.91 -8.32
N PRO A 61 -4.94 -6.74 -8.63
CA PRO A 61 -5.96 -7.73 -8.27
C PRO A 61 -5.67 -9.15 -8.78
N GLU A 62 -4.93 -9.28 -9.88
CA GLU A 62 -4.51 -10.56 -10.45
C GLU A 62 -3.25 -11.14 -9.76
N GLY A 63 -2.70 -10.43 -8.78
CA GLY A 63 -1.48 -10.81 -8.05
C GLY A 63 -0.18 -10.43 -8.75
N ALA A 64 -0.21 -9.62 -9.81
CA ALA A 64 1.00 -9.17 -10.48
C ALA A 64 1.66 -8.04 -9.70
N PHE A 65 2.98 -8.11 -9.49
CA PHE A 65 3.73 -7.01 -8.88
C PHE A 65 3.64 -5.75 -9.75
N VAL A 66 3.29 -4.63 -9.13
CA VAL A 66 3.15 -3.32 -9.79
C VAL A 66 4.35 -2.44 -9.48
N GLU A 67 4.62 -2.17 -8.20
CA GLU A 67 5.75 -1.34 -7.78
C GLU A 67 6.13 -1.55 -6.30
N THR A 68 7.20 -0.88 -5.88
CA THR A 68 7.52 -0.67 -4.46
C THR A 68 7.42 0.82 -4.12
N LEU A 69 6.56 1.13 -3.16
CA LEU A 69 6.30 2.45 -2.63
C LEU A 69 7.23 2.74 -1.46
N ASN A 70 8.07 3.78 -1.55
CA ASN A 70 8.83 4.26 -0.40
C ASN A 70 8.02 5.32 0.35
N LEU A 71 7.56 5.04 1.57
CA LEU A 71 6.71 5.98 2.30
C LEU A 71 7.43 7.27 2.71
N GLU A 72 8.77 7.27 2.78
CA GLU A 72 9.55 8.46 3.11
C GLU A 72 9.52 9.52 2.00
N THR A 73 9.04 9.19 0.79
CA THR A 73 8.88 10.16 -0.29
C THR A 73 7.64 11.05 -0.12
N PHE A 74 6.71 10.65 0.75
CA PHE A 74 5.47 11.40 1.03
C PHE A 74 5.66 12.28 2.25
N ARG A 75 5.40 13.58 2.10
CA ARG A 75 5.51 14.57 3.19
C ARG A 75 4.18 14.74 3.92
N THR A 76 3.07 14.40 3.28
CA THR A 76 1.73 14.57 3.83
C THR A 76 0.83 13.37 3.56
N LEU A 77 -0.19 13.21 4.40
CA LEU A 77 -1.25 12.19 4.21
C LEU A 77 -1.95 12.33 2.86
N SER A 78 -2.23 13.57 2.45
CA SER A 78 -2.94 13.85 1.21
C SER A 78 -2.14 13.47 -0.03
N GLU A 79 -0.81 13.54 0.00
CA GLU A 79 0.04 13.07 -1.10
C GLU A 79 -0.04 11.54 -1.24
N LEU A 80 0.01 10.81 -0.11
CA LEU A 80 -0.15 9.35 -0.12
C LEU A 80 -1.55 8.94 -0.58
N GLU A 81 -2.58 9.61 -0.08
CA GLU A 81 -3.97 9.39 -0.48
C GLU A 81 -4.18 9.66 -1.97
N SER A 82 -3.66 10.78 -2.50
CA SER A 82 -3.76 11.11 -3.92
C SER A 82 -3.12 10.05 -4.79
N PHE A 83 -1.92 9.59 -4.41
CA PHE A 83 -1.19 8.55 -5.12
C PHE A 83 -1.96 7.23 -5.18
N LEU A 84 -2.49 6.77 -4.04
CA LEU A 84 -3.25 5.53 -3.99
C LEU A 84 -4.58 5.64 -4.75
N ASN A 85 -5.26 6.78 -4.68
CA ASN A 85 -6.47 7.02 -5.48
C ASN A 85 -6.17 7.05 -6.99
N GLU A 86 -5.05 7.65 -7.39
CA GLU A 86 -4.57 7.67 -8.77
C GLU A 86 -4.28 6.25 -9.29
N LEU A 87 -3.61 5.43 -8.48
CA LEU A 87 -3.36 4.02 -8.80
C LEU A 87 -4.67 3.27 -9.09
N VAL A 88 -5.72 3.52 -8.31
CA VAL A 88 -7.03 2.90 -8.50
C VAL A 88 -7.74 3.44 -9.75
N ALA A 89 -7.61 4.73 -10.04
CA ALA A 89 -8.30 5.38 -11.14
C ALA A 89 -7.80 4.95 -12.53
N TYR A 90 -6.49 4.69 -12.66
CA TYR A 90 -5.85 4.37 -13.95
C TYR A 90 -5.45 2.89 -14.06
N GLY A 91 -5.43 2.14 -12.96
CA GLY A 91 -5.09 0.72 -12.98
C GLY A 91 -3.64 0.42 -13.41
N PRO A 92 -3.22 -0.86 -13.38
CA PRO A 92 -1.84 -1.25 -13.69
C PRO A 92 -1.48 -1.06 -15.17
N ALA A 93 -2.46 -1.20 -16.08
CA ALA A 93 -2.25 -1.20 -17.52
C ALA A 93 -1.89 0.18 -18.07
N ASP A 94 -2.38 1.26 -17.45
CA ASP A 94 -2.14 2.64 -17.92
C ASP A 94 -0.85 3.23 -17.32
N ARG A 95 -0.13 2.45 -16.50
CA ARG A 95 1.05 2.90 -15.75
C ARG A 95 2.30 3.12 -16.61
N GLU A 96 2.43 2.46 -17.76
CA GLU A 96 3.53 2.74 -18.71
C GLU A 96 3.47 4.17 -19.26
N GLU A 97 2.27 4.76 -19.36
CA GLU A 97 2.09 6.16 -19.79
C GLU A 97 2.56 7.17 -18.73
N TRP A 98 2.66 6.76 -17.46
CA TRP A 98 3.03 7.62 -16.33
C TRP A 98 4.54 7.76 -16.15
N VAL A 99 5.29 6.66 -16.32
CA VAL A 99 6.76 6.66 -16.17
C VAL A 99 7.45 7.38 -17.34
N SER A 100 6.73 7.61 -18.44
CA SER A 100 7.26 8.17 -19.69
C SER A 100 7.05 9.68 -19.86
N ARG A 101 6.72 10.44 -18.80
CA ARG A 101 6.56 11.90 -18.85
C ARG A 101 7.63 12.67 -18.10
#